data_AF-Q53NF6-F1
#
_entry.id   AF-Q53NF6-F1
#
_cell.length_a   1.000
_cell.length_b   1.000
_cell.length_c   1.000
_cell.angle_alpha   90.00
_cell.angle_beta   90.00
_cell.angle_gamma   90.00
#
_symmetry.space_group_name_H-M   'P 1'
#
loop_
_entity.id
_entity.type
_entity.pdbx_description
1 polymer ?
#
loop_
_entity_poly.entity_id
_entity_poly.type
_entity_poly.pdbx_seq_one_letter_code
_entity_poly.pdbx_strand_id
1 'polypeptide(L)'
;MGGEKEWYFFSPRDRKYPNGQRPNRAAGTGYWKATGADKPVGSPRAVAIKKALVFYAGKPPKGVKTNWIMHEYRLADVDRSAAARKLSKSSHNALRVSIYFF
;
A
#
# COMPACT_ATOMS: atom_id res chain seq x y z
N MET A 1 -12.63 -22.00 -13.37
CA MET A 1 -11.84 -20.88 -13.95
C MET A 1 -11.56 -19.84 -12.87
N GLY A 2 -10.31 -19.75 -12.38
CA GLY A 2 -9.63 -18.46 -12.22
C GLY A 2 -9.62 -17.72 -10.87
N GLY A 3 -9.95 -18.32 -9.72
CA GLY A 3 -9.96 -17.60 -8.43
C GLY A 3 -8.76 -17.83 -7.49
N GLU A 4 -7.90 -18.80 -7.75
CA GLU A 4 -7.00 -19.37 -6.73
C GLU A 4 -5.61 -18.71 -6.61
N LYS A 5 -5.34 -17.63 -7.37
CA LYS A 5 -3.99 -17.05 -7.48
C LYS A 5 -3.78 -15.74 -6.71
N GLU A 6 -4.80 -15.23 -6.06
CA GLU A 6 -4.76 -13.95 -5.36
C GLU A 6 -5.28 -14.09 -3.92
N TRP A 7 -4.58 -13.44 -2.99
CA TRP A 7 -4.95 -13.45 -1.58
C TRP A 7 -5.14 -12.03 -1.05
N TYR A 8 -6.19 -11.82 -0.26
CA TYR A 8 -6.60 -10.51 0.23
C TYR A 8 -6.43 -10.41 1.74
N PHE A 9 -5.75 -9.36 2.18
CA PHE A 9 -5.52 -9.11 3.61
C PHE A 9 -5.80 -7.65 3.95
N PHE A 10 -6.46 -7.42 5.08
CA PHE A 10 -6.47 -6.12 5.73
C PHE A 10 -5.30 -6.02 6.69
N SER A 11 -4.44 -5.02 6.52
CA SER A 11 -3.35 -4.76 7.45
C SER A 11 -3.35 -3.29 7.91
N PRO A 12 -2.95 -3.02 9.17
CA PRO A 12 -2.66 -1.67 9.62
C PRO A 12 -1.55 -1.05 8.76
N ARG A 13 -1.65 0.25 8.51
CA ARG A 13 -0.61 0.99 7.83
C ARG A 13 0.43 1.48 8.84
N ASP A 14 1.46 0.69 9.05
CA ASP A 14 2.58 1.09 9.90
C ASP A 14 3.39 2.23 9.26
N ARG A 15 3.79 3.20 10.09
CA ARG A 15 4.67 4.30 9.69
C ARG A 15 6.11 3.91 9.98
N LYS A 16 7.03 4.20 9.05
CA LYS A 16 8.46 3.95 9.23
C LYS A 16 9.07 4.82 10.34
N TYR A 17 8.50 6.01 10.57
CA TYR A 17 8.91 6.95 11.60
C TYR A 17 7.66 7.47 12.32
N PRO A 18 7.72 7.74 13.65
CA PRO A 18 6.55 8.17 14.43
C PRO A 18 5.78 9.35 13.81
N ASN A 19 6.50 10.33 13.26
CA ASN A 19 5.94 11.53 12.61
C ASN A 19 6.02 11.50 11.07
N GLY A 20 6.50 10.40 10.48
CA GLY A 20 6.75 10.30 9.04
C GLY A 20 5.55 9.81 8.24
N GLN A 21 5.37 10.33 7.03
CA GLN A 21 4.33 9.84 6.09
C GLN A 21 4.73 8.56 5.35
N ARG A 22 6.01 8.14 5.47
CA ARG A 22 6.56 6.99 4.78
C ARG A 22 6.08 5.69 5.44
N PRO A 23 5.37 4.80 4.71
CA PRO A 23 4.97 3.50 5.25
C PRO A 23 6.19 2.63 5.58
N ASN A 24 6.09 1.84 6.65
CA ASN A 24 7.01 0.74 6.84
C ASN A 24 6.71 -0.34 5.80
N ARG A 25 7.75 -0.79 5.11
CA ARG A 25 7.67 -1.78 4.03
C ARG A 25 8.62 -2.95 4.26
N ALA A 26 9.25 -3.05 5.43
CA ALA A 26 9.95 -4.26 5.82
C ALA A 26 8.93 -5.37 6.08
N ALA A 27 9.23 -6.59 5.64
CA ALA A 27 8.39 -7.76 5.89
C ALA A 27 9.29 -9.00 5.97
N GLY A 28 9.30 -9.66 7.13
CA GLY A 28 10.16 -10.82 7.39
C GLY A 28 11.63 -10.54 7.06
N THR A 29 12.20 -11.35 6.17
CA THR A 29 13.61 -11.27 5.74
C THR A 29 13.84 -10.34 4.54
N GLY A 30 12.82 -9.58 4.12
CA GLY A 30 12.89 -8.71 2.95
C GLY A 30 12.11 -7.41 3.08
N TYR A 31 11.83 -6.78 1.94
CA TYR A 31 11.15 -5.50 1.89
C TYR A 31 10.36 -5.29 0.60
N TRP A 32 9.28 -4.52 0.71
CA TRP A 32 8.45 -4.11 -0.42
C TRP A 32 8.95 -2.80 -1.02
N LYS A 33 9.16 -2.80 -2.33
CA LYS A 33 9.53 -1.62 -3.11
C LYS A 33 8.38 -1.21 -4.01
N ALA A 34 7.99 0.06 -3.93
CA ALA A 34 7.01 0.63 -4.84
C ALA A 34 7.47 0.49 -6.31
N THR A 35 6.57 0.09 -7.19
CA THR A 35 6.77 0.03 -8.63
C THR A 35 5.62 0.73 -9.36
N GLY A 36 5.93 1.39 -10.46
CA GLY A 36 4.95 2.13 -11.26
C GLY A 36 4.31 3.33 -10.55
N ALA A 37 3.46 4.02 -11.31
CA ALA A 37 2.67 5.14 -10.84
C ALA A 37 1.44 4.66 -10.04
N ASP A 38 0.97 5.52 -9.14
CA ASP A 38 -0.30 5.34 -8.44
C ASP A 38 -1.45 5.35 -9.47
N LYS A 39 -2.40 4.42 -9.36
CA LYS A 39 -3.58 4.34 -10.24
C LYS A 39 -4.86 4.69 -9.47
N PRO A 40 -5.68 5.66 -9.93
CA PRO A 40 -6.99 5.90 -9.34
C PRO A 40 -7.91 4.69 -9.59
N VAL A 41 -8.79 4.41 -8.64
CA VAL A 41 -9.77 3.32 -8.71
C VAL A 41 -11.15 3.88 -8.39
N GLY A 42 -12.11 3.62 -9.26
CA GLY A 42 -13.50 4.12 -9.17
C GLY A 42 -13.90 4.91 -10.42
N SER A 43 -15.17 4.84 -10.77
CA SER A 43 -15.81 5.59 -11.85
C SER A 43 -17.25 5.90 -11.42
N PRO A 44 -17.80 7.11 -11.65
CA PRO A 44 -17.18 8.26 -12.34
C PRO A 44 -16.18 9.06 -11.47
N ARG A 45 -16.17 8.84 -10.15
CA ARG A 45 -15.24 9.48 -9.20
C ARG A 45 -14.31 8.43 -8.60
N ALA A 46 -13.02 8.75 -8.48
CA ALA A 46 -12.06 7.88 -7.81
C ALA A 46 -12.38 7.80 -6.30
N VAL A 47 -12.54 6.58 -5.80
CA VAL A 47 -12.78 6.27 -4.38
C VAL A 47 -11.52 5.77 -3.69
N ALA A 48 -10.56 5.26 -4.46
CA ALA A 48 -9.30 4.74 -3.96
C ALA A 48 -8.13 5.04 -4.89
N ILE A 49 -6.93 4.86 -4.36
CA ILE A 49 -5.66 4.90 -5.08
C ILE A 49 -4.96 3.56 -4.86
N LYS A 50 -4.59 2.91 -5.96
CA LYS A 50 -3.86 1.65 -6.01
C LYS A 50 -2.36 1.91 -6.25
N LYS A 51 -1.50 1.34 -5.40
CA LYS A 51 -0.04 1.32 -5.54
C LYS A 51 0.43 -0.12 -5.76
N ALA A 52 1.25 -0.35 -6.78
CA ALA A 52 1.91 -1.64 -6.96
C ALA A 52 3.27 -1.68 -6.24
N LEU A 53 3.61 -2.83 -5.68
CA LEU A 53 4.86 -3.11 -5.01
C LEU A 53 5.40 -4.46 -5.44
N VAL A 54 6.73 -4.59 -5.41
CA VAL A 54 7.45 -5.84 -5.64
C VAL A 54 8.23 -6.16 -4.37
N PHE A 55 8.23 -7.42 -3.95
CA PHE A 55 9.05 -7.86 -2.83
C PHE A 55 10.48 -8.12 -3.27
N TYR A 56 11.42 -7.69 -2.43
CA TYR A 56 12.83 -7.98 -2.54
C TYR A 56 13.25 -8.80 -1.31
N ALA A 57 13.81 -9.98 -1.54
CA ALA A 57 14.35 -10.82 -0.48
C ALA A 57 15.73 -10.31 -0.05
N GLY A 58 16.00 -10.25 1.26
CA GLY A 58 17.25 -9.75 1.82
C GLY A 58 17.20 -8.26 2.19
N LYS A 59 18.35 -7.72 2.63
CA LYS A 59 18.44 -6.35 3.16
C LYS A 59 18.61 -5.31 2.04
N PRO A 60 17.91 -4.16 2.09
CA PRO A 60 18.22 -3.04 1.20
C PRO A 60 19.68 -2.57 1.34
N PRO A 61 20.33 -2.09 0.26
CA PRO A 61 19.85 -2.04 -1.12
C PRO A 61 20.12 -3.32 -1.93
N LYS A 62 20.80 -4.32 -1.35
CA LYS A 62 21.29 -5.53 -2.04
C LYS A 62 20.26 -6.67 -2.17
N GLY A 63 18.99 -6.39 -1.91
CA GLY A 63 17.94 -7.42 -1.99
C GLY A 63 17.73 -7.93 -3.42
N VAL A 64 17.32 -9.19 -3.55
CA VAL A 64 17.02 -9.83 -4.85
C VAL A 64 15.54 -9.66 -5.15
N LYS A 65 15.23 -9.15 -6.35
CA LYS A 65 13.85 -8.99 -6.82
C LYS A 65 13.18 -10.36 -6.94
N THR A 66 11.96 -10.48 -6.45
CA THR A 66 11.15 -11.70 -6.56
C THR A 66 9.94 -11.47 -7.47
N ASN A 67 9.16 -12.53 -7.73
CA ASN A 67 7.91 -12.44 -8.48
C ASN A 67 6.70 -12.04 -7.62
N TRP A 68 6.89 -11.91 -6.30
CA TRP A 68 5.83 -11.50 -5.40
C TRP A 68 5.43 -10.04 -5.67
N ILE A 69 4.19 -9.87 -6.10
CA ILE A 69 3.57 -8.56 -6.32
C ILE A 69 2.58 -8.30 -5.21
N MET A 70 2.53 -7.05 -4.77
CA MET A 70 1.46 -6.56 -3.91
C MET A 70 0.78 -5.33 -4.49
N HIS A 71 -0.55 -5.31 -4.42
CA HIS A 71 -1.31 -4.09 -4.62
C HIS A 71 -1.78 -3.52 -3.27
N GLU A 72 -1.28 -2.34 -2.92
CA GLU A 72 -1.72 -1.51 -1.79
C GLU A 72 -2.87 -0.60 -2.26
N TYR A 73 -4.02 -0.65 -1.59
CA TYR A 73 -5.12 0.29 -1.81
C TYR A 73 -5.24 1.26 -0.63
N ARG A 74 -5.48 2.54 -0.93
CA ARG A 74 -5.81 3.58 0.05
C ARG A 74 -7.03 4.36 -0.43
N LEU A 75 -7.83 4.90 0.50
CA LEU A 75 -8.91 5.81 0.13
C LEU A 75 -8.34 7.04 -0.60
N ALA A 76 -9.00 7.42 -1.69
CA ALA A 76 -8.80 8.74 -2.28
C ALA A 76 -9.45 9.73 -1.30
N ASP A 77 -8.73 10.74 -0.83
CA ASP A 77 -9.31 11.78 0.04
C ASP A 77 -10.54 12.37 -0.66
N VAL A 78 -11.72 11.95 -0.21
CA VAL A 78 -13.00 12.51 -0.63
C VAL A 78 -13.11 13.82 0.15
N ASP A 79 -12.52 14.87 -0.43
CA ASP A 79 -12.57 16.30 -0.08
C ASP A 79 -11.21 16.91 0.28
N ARG A 80 -10.66 17.61 -0.71
CA ARG A 80 -9.55 18.56 -0.56
C ARG A 80 -9.98 19.87 0.12
N SER A 81 -10.82 19.81 1.17
CA SER A 81 -10.97 20.97 2.05
C SER A 81 -9.81 20.94 3.06
N ALA A 82 -9.13 22.07 3.26
CA ALA A 82 -8.00 22.17 4.19
C ALA A 82 -8.35 21.74 5.62
N ALA A 83 -9.65 21.67 5.95
CA ALA A 83 -10.18 21.19 7.21
C ALA A 83 -10.04 19.67 7.42
N ALA A 84 -10.21 18.85 6.37
CA ALA A 84 -10.12 17.38 6.47
C ALA A 84 -8.69 16.87 6.78
N ARG A 85 -7.66 17.65 6.41
CA ARG A 85 -6.25 17.39 6.76
C ARG A 85 -5.98 17.39 8.27
N LYS A 86 -6.84 18.04 9.08
CA LYS A 86 -6.71 17.99 10.55
C LYS A 86 -7.27 16.67 11.13
N LEU A 87 -8.32 16.10 10.54
CA LEU A 87 -8.90 14.82 10.99
C LEU A 87 -8.03 13.61 10.58
N SER A 88 -7.43 13.66 9.39
CA SER A 88 -6.54 12.60 8.86
C SER A 88 -5.26 12.39 9.68
N LYS A 89 -4.84 13.37 10.50
CA LYS A 89 -3.66 13.23 11.37
C LYS A 89 -3.84 12.20 12.49
N SER A 90 -5.08 11.86 12.86
CA SER A 90 -5.39 11.01 14.01
C SER A 90 -6.06 9.68 13.66
N SER A 91 -6.57 9.51 12.44
CA SER A 91 -7.29 8.30 12.09
C SER A 91 -6.31 7.19 11.73
N HIS A 92 -6.07 6.29 12.67
CA HIS A 92 -5.46 4.97 12.50
C HIS A 92 -6.19 4.05 11.48
N ASN A 93 -7.05 4.59 10.61
CA ASN A 93 -7.99 3.86 9.77
C ASN A 93 -7.51 3.67 8.32
N ALA A 94 -6.20 3.65 8.09
CA ALA A 94 -5.69 3.23 6.79
C ALA A 94 -5.67 1.69 6.74
N LEU A 95 -6.86 1.08 6.66
CA LEU A 95 -6.99 -0.32 6.29
C LEU A 95 -6.39 -0.48 4.89
N ARG A 96 -5.28 -1.20 4.82
CA ARG A 96 -4.62 -1.54 3.56
C ARG A 96 -5.18 -2.88 3.12
N VAL A 97 -5.82 -2.92 1.96
CA VAL A 97 -6.00 -4.18 1.24
C VAL A 97 -4.69 -4.49 0.54
N SER A 98 -4.11 -5.64 0.84
CA SER A 98 -2.92 -6.18 0.18
C SER A 98 -3.33 -7.39 -0.65
N ILE A 99 -3.02 -7.36 -1.95
CA ILE A 99 -3.26 -8.50 -2.86
C ILE A 99 -1.92 -9.15 -3.22
N TYR A 100 -1.70 -10.41 -2.86
CA TYR A 100 -0.48 -11.13 -3.20
C TYR A 100 -0.67 -12.01 -4.43
N PHE A 101 0.26 -11.93 -5.38
CA PHE A 101 0.35 -12.83 -6.55
C PHE A 101 1.54 -13.76 -6.36
N PHE A 102 1.33 -15.06 -6.61
CA PHE A 102 2.38 -16.08 -6.70
C PHE A 102 2.78 -16.30 -8.16
#